data_AF-A0A5P9NID1-F1
#
_entry.id   AF-A0A5P9NID1-F1
#
_cell.length_a   1.000
_cell.length_b   1.000
_cell.length_c   1.000
_cell.angle_alpha   90.00
_cell.angle_beta   90.00
_cell.angle_gamma   90.00
#
_symmetry.space_group_name_H-M   'P 1'
#
loop_
_entity.id
_entity.type
_entity.pdbx_description
1 polymer ?
#
loop_
_entity_poly.entity_id
_entity_poly.type
_entity_poly.pdbx_seq_one_letter_code
_entity_poly.pdbx_strand_id
1 'polypeptide(L)'
;MTTKKHLQLLAYSFFTWLTFYLIGLPEYYQQWWDWAKVLVVILATLVYFPVSRYTLCKFWDDGRHLANARWLALYLTLPLFVYDYLLLAVYKDLGIGFVVPYWYLTFFYFSFWVQIPYVGWKLQQETR
;
A
#
# COMPACT_ATOMS: atom_id res chain seq x y z
N MET A 1 9.55 -18.10 -0.06
CA MET A 1 9.64 -17.16 -1.19
C MET A 1 11.08 -17.14 -1.70
N THR A 2 11.30 -16.88 -2.99
CA THR A 2 12.66 -16.77 -3.54
C THR A 2 13.13 -15.32 -3.49
N THR A 3 14.45 -15.07 -3.50
CA THR A 3 15.04 -13.72 -3.52
C THR A 3 14.49 -12.86 -4.65
N LYS A 4 14.29 -13.47 -5.83
CA LYS A 4 13.68 -12.81 -7.00
C LYS A 4 12.28 -12.25 -6.68
N LYS A 5 11.45 -13.02 -5.98
CA LYS A 5 10.09 -12.57 -5.62
C LYS A 5 10.13 -11.43 -4.59
N HIS A 6 11.05 -11.47 -3.62
CA HIS A 6 11.25 -10.37 -2.68
C HIS A 6 11.63 -9.07 -3.40
N LEU A 7 12.57 -9.14 -4.35
CA LEU A 7 12.98 -7.98 -5.14
C LEU A 7 11.84 -7.43 -6.01
N GLN A 8 11.03 -8.31 -6.61
CA GLN A 8 9.85 -7.90 -7.38
C GLN A 8 8.81 -7.20 -6.51
N LEU A 9 8.56 -7.69 -5.28
CA LEU A 9 7.64 -7.02 -4.35
C LEU A 9 8.17 -5.68 -3.87
N LEU A 10 9.48 -5.56 -3.64
CA LEU A 10 10.11 -4.26 -3.32
C LEU A 10 9.95 -3.28 -4.48
N ALA A 11 10.26 -3.71 -5.71
CA ALA A 11 10.05 -2.87 -6.90
C ALA A 11 8.58 -2.45 -7.03
N TYR A 12 7.64 -3.39 -6.83
CA TYR A 12 6.21 -3.09 -6.87
C TYR A 12 5.82 -2.04 -5.83
N SER A 13 6.29 -2.18 -4.59
CA SER A 13 6.05 -1.22 -3.52
C SER A 13 6.64 0.17 -3.83
N PHE A 14 7.82 0.21 -4.43
CA PHE A 14 8.45 1.46 -4.88
C PHE A 14 7.63 2.15 -5.96
N PHE A 15 7.17 1.41 -6.98
CA PHE A 15 6.33 1.99 -8.04
C PHE A 15 4.99 2.46 -7.50
N THR A 16 4.37 1.69 -6.60
CA THR A 16 3.15 2.11 -5.90
C THR A 16 3.36 3.42 -5.16
N TRP A 17 4.41 3.51 -4.33
CA TRP A 17 4.76 4.73 -3.62
C TRP A 17 4.98 5.90 -4.58
N LEU A 18 5.80 5.69 -5.62
CA LEU A 18 6.14 6.71 -6.60
C LEU A 18 4.89 7.24 -7.32
N THR A 19 3.95 6.36 -7.70
CA THR A 19 2.67 6.79 -8.29
C THR A 19 1.87 7.68 -7.33
N PHE A 20 1.74 7.31 -6.06
CA PHE A 20 1.04 8.15 -5.07
C PHE A 20 1.76 9.48 -4.84
N TYR A 21 3.08 9.46 -4.74
CA TYR A 21 3.88 10.66 -4.57
C TYR A 21 3.70 11.64 -5.74
N LEU A 22 3.80 11.14 -6.99
CA LEU A 22 3.65 11.95 -8.19
C LEU A 22 2.24 12.55 -8.33
N ILE A 23 1.20 11.80 -8.02
CA ILE A 23 -0.19 12.30 -8.04
C ILE A 23 -0.38 13.39 -6.97
N GLY A 24 0.28 13.26 -5.82
CA GLY A 24 0.18 14.22 -4.73
C GLY A 24 0.95 15.53 -4.96
N LEU A 25 1.82 15.62 -5.97
CA LEU A 25 2.62 16.83 -6.20
C LEU A 25 1.76 18.10 -6.40
N PRO A 26 2.27 19.30 -6.05
CA PRO A 26 3.62 19.56 -5.53
C PRO A 26 3.79 19.37 -4.01
N GLU A 27 2.72 19.40 -3.22
CA GLU A 27 2.80 19.36 -1.74
C GLU A 27 2.32 18.03 -1.14
N TYR A 28 2.41 16.97 -1.93
CA TYR A 28 2.05 15.61 -1.55
C TYR A 28 0.62 15.53 -0.96
N TYR A 29 -0.35 16.07 -1.69
CA TYR A 29 -1.78 16.23 -1.37
C TYR A 29 -2.15 17.29 -0.32
N GLN A 30 -1.19 17.95 0.34
CA GLN A 30 -1.52 18.97 1.35
C GLN A 30 -2.31 20.15 0.78
N GLN A 31 -2.02 20.51 -0.48
CA GLN A 31 -2.69 21.57 -1.22
C GLN A 31 -4.14 21.22 -1.62
N TRP A 32 -4.57 19.97 -1.46
CA TRP A 32 -5.92 19.53 -1.83
C TRP A 32 -6.91 19.82 -0.70
N TRP A 33 -8.16 20.07 -1.06
CA TRP A 33 -9.25 20.16 -0.08
C TRP A 33 -9.46 18.81 0.64
N ASP A 34 -9.86 18.86 1.90
CA ASP A 34 -9.94 17.65 2.74
C ASP A 34 -10.92 16.60 2.20
N TRP A 35 -12.01 17.02 1.58
CA TRP A 35 -12.94 16.10 0.92
C TRP A 35 -12.30 15.36 -0.26
N ALA A 36 -11.36 16.00 -0.97
CA ALA A 36 -10.66 15.38 -2.09
C ALA A 36 -9.69 14.31 -1.57
N LYS A 37 -9.02 14.57 -0.44
CA LYS A 37 -8.20 13.57 0.26
C LYS A 37 -9.03 12.35 0.67
N VAL A 38 -10.23 12.58 1.25
CA VAL A 38 -11.17 11.50 1.59
C VAL A 38 -11.57 10.69 0.35
N LEU A 39 -11.90 11.37 -0.76
CA LEU A 39 -12.27 10.71 -2.00
C LEU A 39 -11.12 9.87 -2.58
N VAL A 40 -9.88 10.37 -2.56
CA VAL A 40 -8.69 9.60 -2.96
C VAL A 40 -8.53 8.36 -2.09
N VAL A 41 -8.66 8.48 -0.77
CA VAL A 41 -8.57 7.35 0.16
C VAL A 41 -9.59 6.27 -0.19
N ILE A 42 -10.85 6.65 -0.41
CA ILE A 42 -11.91 5.72 -0.80
C ILE A 42 -11.60 5.07 -2.15
N LEU A 43 -11.29 5.88 -3.17
CA LEU A 43 -11.05 5.38 -4.52
C LEU A 43 -9.85 4.44 -4.57
N ALA A 44 -8.71 4.80 -3.99
CA ALA A 44 -7.57 3.91 -3.99
C ALA A 44 -7.83 2.67 -3.13
N THR A 45 -8.52 2.77 -1.99
CA THR A 45 -8.97 1.56 -1.25
C THR A 45 -9.80 0.65 -2.17
N LEU A 46 -10.78 1.18 -2.91
CA LEU A 46 -11.59 0.38 -3.84
C LEU A 46 -10.76 -0.25 -4.96
N VAL A 47 -9.83 0.50 -5.55
CA VAL A 47 -8.92 0.02 -6.61
C VAL A 47 -8.01 -1.10 -6.10
N TYR A 48 -7.56 -1.03 -4.84
CA TYR A 48 -6.67 -2.05 -4.30
C TYR A 48 -7.35 -3.41 -4.09
N PHE A 49 -8.68 -3.52 -4.12
CA PHE A 49 -9.37 -4.82 -4.01
C PHE A 49 -9.10 -5.70 -5.23
N PRO A 50 -9.44 -5.28 -6.46
CA PRO A 50 -9.13 -6.05 -7.66
C PRO A 50 -7.63 -6.17 -7.90
N VAL A 51 -6.83 -5.15 -7.59
CA VAL A 51 -5.36 -5.20 -7.71
C VAL A 51 -4.78 -6.28 -6.79
N SER A 52 -5.18 -6.32 -5.53
CA SER A 52 -4.71 -7.34 -4.58
C SER A 52 -5.11 -8.73 -5.02
N ARG A 53 -6.35 -8.90 -5.51
CA ARG A 53 -6.82 -10.19 -6.05
C ARG A 53 -5.97 -10.62 -7.24
N TYR A 54 -5.77 -9.73 -8.22
CA TYR A 54 -4.97 -9.99 -9.40
C TYR A 54 -3.52 -10.37 -9.03
N THR A 55 -2.88 -9.58 -8.17
CA THR A 55 -1.50 -9.83 -7.73
C THR A 55 -1.39 -11.17 -7.01
N LEU A 56 -2.33 -11.51 -6.12
CA LEU A 56 -2.31 -12.78 -5.39
C LEU A 56 -2.50 -13.99 -6.32
N CYS A 57 -3.34 -13.89 -7.34
CA CYS A 57 -3.57 -14.96 -8.30
C CYS A 57 -2.46 -15.09 -9.35
N LYS A 58 -1.75 -14.01 -9.69
CA LYS A 58 -0.75 -14.01 -10.78
C LYS A 58 0.68 -14.20 -10.30
N PHE A 59 0.99 -13.76 -9.07
CA PHE A 59 2.36 -13.75 -8.55
C PHE A 59 2.71 -15.02 -7.75
N TRP A 60 1.69 -15.73 -7.25
CA TRP A 60 1.85 -16.98 -6.52
C TRP A 60 0.91 -18.06 -7.06
N ASP A 61 1.48 -19.23 -7.33
CA ASP A 61 0.78 -20.43 -7.82
C ASP A 61 0.77 -21.56 -6.78
N ASP A 62 1.02 -21.26 -5.51
CA ASP A 62 1.21 -22.27 -4.44
C ASP A 62 -0.07 -22.58 -3.64
N GLY A 63 -1.20 -21.95 -3.98
CA GLY A 63 -2.49 -22.12 -3.30
C GLY A 63 -2.55 -21.56 -1.86
N ARG A 64 -1.48 -20.91 -1.39
CA ARG A 64 -1.38 -20.37 -0.02
C ARG A 64 -1.79 -18.90 0.06
N HIS A 65 -2.99 -18.59 -0.46
CA HIS A 65 -3.46 -17.22 -0.66
C HIS A 65 -3.41 -16.35 0.60
N LEU A 66 -3.77 -16.89 1.77
CA LEU A 66 -3.74 -16.12 3.02
C LEU A 66 -2.32 -15.77 3.49
N ALA A 67 -1.36 -16.69 3.36
CA ALA A 67 0.03 -16.43 3.73
C ALA A 67 0.67 -15.42 2.76
N ASN A 68 0.37 -15.55 1.46
CA ASN A 68 0.85 -14.63 0.43
C ASN A 68 0.25 -13.23 0.59
N ALA A 69 -1.02 -13.14 1.01
CA ALA A 69 -1.67 -11.86 1.30
C ALA A 69 -0.99 -11.11 2.45
N ARG A 70 -0.56 -11.80 3.51
CA ARG A 70 0.22 -11.16 4.60
C ARG A 70 1.57 -10.65 4.11
N TRP A 71 2.25 -11.43 3.26
CA TRP A 71 3.50 -10.98 2.64
C TRP A 71 3.27 -9.77 1.74
N LEU A 72 2.23 -9.78 0.90
CA LEU A 72 1.89 -8.66 0.05
C LEU A 72 1.58 -7.39 0.87
N ALA A 73 0.80 -7.52 1.94
CA ALA A 73 0.50 -6.41 2.85
C ALA A 73 1.77 -5.85 3.50
N LEU A 74 2.66 -6.71 4.00
CA LEU A 74 3.93 -6.31 4.59
C LEU A 74 4.81 -5.55 3.58
N TYR A 75 4.98 -6.10 2.37
CA TYR A 75 5.81 -5.49 1.33
C TYR A 75 5.21 -4.23 0.72
N LEU A 76 3.90 -4.04 0.75
CA LEU A 76 3.30 -2.79 0.28
C LEU A 76 3.28 -1.70 1.36
N THR A 77 3.22 -2.06 2.64
CA THR A 77 3.11 -1.07 3.72
C THR A 77 4.46 -0.64 4.27
N LEU A 78 5.36 -1.59 4.56
CA LEU A 78 6.62 -1.28 5.23
C LEU A 78 7.56 -0.44 4.36
N PRO A 79 7.87 -0.81 3.10
CA PRO A 79 8.70 0.04 2.23
C PRO A 79 8.06 1.40 1.97
N LEU A 80 6.74 1.45 1.79
CA LEU A 80 6.01 2.68 1.51
C LEU A 80 6.09 3.65 2.69
N PHE A 81 5.89 3.15 3.92
CA PHE A 81 6.13 3.92 5.14
C PHE A 81 7.59 4.39 5.24
N VAL A 82 8.57 3.54 4.91
CA VAL A 82 9.99 3.93 4.94
C VAL A 82 10.26 5.07 3.94
N TYR A 83 9.71 5.01 2.73
CA TYR A 83 9.87 6.09 1.75
C TYR A 83 9.23 7.38 2.22
N ASP A 84 8.02 7.31 2.81
CA ASP A 84 7.35 8.48 3.37
C ASP A 84 8.09 9.04 4.59
N TYR A 85 8.66 8.19 5.44
CA TYR A 85 9.50 8.61 6.55
C TYR A 85 10.74 9.36 6.05
N LEU A 86 11.45 8.82 5.06
CA LEU A 86 12.64 9.48 4.49
C LEU A 86 12.27 10.83 3.85
N LEU A 87 11.15 10.90 3.14
CA LEU A 87 10.72 12.11 2.46
C LEU A 87 10.15 13.17 3.42
N LEU A 88 9.26 12.78 4.32
CA LEU A 88 8.49 13.70 5.16
C LEU A 88 9.17 13.94 6.50
N ALA A 89 9.59 12.87 7.19
CA ALA A 89 10.20 13.00 8.50
C ALA A 89 11.63 13.57 8.40
N VAL A 90 12.44 13.08 7.46
CA VAL A 90 13.85 13.48 7.31
C VAL A 90 14.00 14.66 6.36
N TYR A 91 13.54 14.56 5.10
CA TYR A 91 13.79 15.61 4.11
C TYR A 91 12.95 16.88 4.33
N LYS A 92 11.69 16.75 4.78
CA LYS A 92 10.83 17.90 5.14
C LYS A 92 10.88 18.28 6.62
N ASP A 93 11.76 17.64 7.40
CA ASP A 93 11.99 17.94 8.83
C ASP A 93 10.71 17.89 9.71
N LEU A 94 9.73 17.05 9.36
CA LEU A 94 8.49 16.90 10.13
C LEU A 94 8.62 15.90 11.29
N GLY A 95 9.72 15.14 11.35
CA GLY A 95 9.86 14.00 12.25
C GLY A 95 8.71 12.99 12.11
N ILE A 96 8.44 12.18 13.14
CA ILE A 96 7.28 11.26 13.13
C ILE A 96 5.93 12.00 13.13
N GLY A 97 5.93 13.31 13.38
CA GLY A 97 4.74 14.15 13.43
C GLY A 97 3.97 14.21 12.12
N PHE A 98 4.58 13.83 10.98
CA PHE A 98 3.91 13.83 9.67
C PHE A 98 2.65 12.95 9.64
N VAL A 99 2.53 11.94 10.51
CA VAL A 99 1.37 11.02 10.54
C VAL A 99 0.04 11.71 10.82
N VAL A 100 0.05 12.92 11.39
CA VAL A 100 -1.14 13.72 11.69
C VAL A 100 -1.58 14.59 10.49
N PRO A 101 -0.76 15.52 9.96
CA PRO A 101 -1.15 16.29 8.77
C PRO A 101 -1.31 15.40 7.53
N TYR A 102 -0.59 14.28 7.45
CA TYR A 102 -0.70 13.28 6.38
C TYR A 102 -1.53 12.06 6.81
N TRP A 103 -2.64 12.28 7.54
CA TRP A 103 -3.50 11.22 8.08
C TRP A 103 -3.95 10.18 7.03
N TYR A 104 -4.10 10.59 5.77
CA TYR A 104 -4.49 9.70 4.67
C TYR A 104 -3.43 8.64 4.38
N LEU A 105 -2.14 8.97 4.53
CA LEU A 105 -1.05 7.99 4.41
C LEU A 105 -1.14 6.95 5.51
N THR A 106 -1.34 7.41 6.75
CA THR A 106 -1.56 6.55 7.92
C THR A 106 -2.73 5.60 7.69
N PHE A 107 -3.87 6.13 7.22
CA PHE A 107 -5.03 5.31 6.86
C PHE A 107 -4.68 4.28 5.79
N PHE A 108 -3.95 4.65 4.74
CA PHE A 108 -3.52 3.73 3.69
C PHE A 108 -2.65 2.58 4.20
N TYR A 109 -1.73 2.85 5.12
CA TYR A 109 -0.92 1.79 5.71
C TYR A 109 -1.80 0.77 6.43
N PHE A 110 -2.76 1.24 7.24
CA PHE A 110 -3.69 0.36 7.95
C PHE A 110 -4.67 -0.36 7.02
N SER A 111 -5.16 0.31 5.98
CA SER A 111 -6.15 -0.28 5.07
C SER A 111 -5.59 -1.50 4.36
N PHE A 112 -4.33 -1.49 3.94
CA PHE A 112 -3.67 -2.65 3.33
C PHE A 112 -3.58 -3.86 4.26
N TRP A 113 -3.37 -3.65 5.57
CA TRP A 113 -3.35 -4.73 6.57
C TRP A 113 -4.71 -5.38 6.82
N VAL A 114 -5.81 -4.69 6.52
CA VAL A 114 -7.16 -5.25 6.63
C VAL A 114 -7.60 -5.84 5.29
N GLN A 115 -7.48 -5.05 4.24
CA GLN A 115 -8.00 -5.32 2.91
C GLN A 115 -7.30 -6.51 2.24
N ILE A 116 -5.97 -6.54 2.23
CA ILE A 116 -5.22 -7.56 1.48
C ILE A 116 -5.42 -8.94 2.13
N PRO A 117 -5.31 -9.11 3.47
CA PRO A 117 -5.63 -10.38 4.11
C PRO A 117 -7.08 -10.82 3.91
N TYR A 118 -8.04 -9.90 3.90
CA TYR A 118 -9.44 -10.22 3.61
C TYR A 118 -9.60 -10.80 2.18
N VAL A 119 -8.96 -10.18 1.18
CA VAL A 119 -8.96 -10.70 -0.20
C VAL A 119 -8.29 -12.08 -0.26
N GLY A 120 -7.15 -12.27 0.42
CA GLY A 120 -6.47 -13.55 0.49
C GLY A 120 -7.29 -14.65 1.15
N TRP A 121 -8.04 -14.31 2.21
CA TRP A 121 -8.97 -15.22 2.87
C TRP A 121 -10.11 -15.64 1.96
N LYS A 122 -10.73 -14.68 1.24
CA LYS A 122 -11.80 -14.97 0.29
C LYS A 122 -11.32 -15.89 -0.84
N LEU A 123 -10.15 -15.62 -1.43
CA LEU A 123 -9.53 -16.48 -2.45
C LEU A 123 -9.24 -17.90 -1.93
N GLN A 124 -8.81 -18.02 -0.67
CA GLN A 124 -8.58 -19.31 -0.05
C GLN A 124 -9.88 -20.14 0.07
N GLN A 125 -11.03 -19.49 0.29
CA GLN A 125 -12.34 -20.15 0.34
C GLN A 125 -12.83 -20.53 -1.05
N GLU A 126 -12.60 -19.71 -2.08
CA GLU A 126 -12.99 -19.99 -3.47
C GLU A 126 -12.23 -21.21 -4.07
N THR A 127 -11.05 -21.54 -3.52
CA THR A 127 -10.17 -22.60 -4.02
C THR A 127 -10.29 -23.92 -3.22
N ARG A 128 -11.09 -23.94 -2.14
CA ARG A 128 -11.38 -25.14 -1.34
C ARG A 128 -12.59 -25.87 -1.89
#